data_AF-A0A524ECY8-F1
#
_entry.id   AF-A0A524ECY8-F1
#
_cell.length_a   1.000
_cell.length_b   1.000
_cell.length_c   1.000
_cell.angle_alpha   90.00
_cell.angle_beta   90.00
_cell.angle_gamma   90.00
#
_symmetry.space_group_name_H-M   'P 1'
#
loop_
_entity.id
_entity.type
_entity.pdbx_description
1 polymer ?
#
loop_
_entity_poly.entity_id
_entity_poly.type
_entity_poly.pdbx_seq_one_letter_code
_entity_poly.pdbx_strand_id
1 'polypeptide(L)'
;MEDDEDRPHGYIYKAINRINEKVYIGQTVSSRWNKNVVPIEGRWKEEVSEAIRRDRNGANLRYIESAIIKYGPENFELAEQDIAHSQEELDQKERDWVKEYQSTNPDKGYNLTEGGLGGRPTQEVIDKLSNTIQDLWQDNDYREKQLEARKDLGHNEEFIEKMTELNRDRALQSEYHQKMSESIKEVWQNSDYQEKVSSSITEKWNDPNYIEKQFMSRTEGRREISDKEEFLRDIRDMKRKDLCEKYNMDGKGINRRIKEMLGHQDINHFTSAKNYLQDKNLAEVVDDINENMQERSGVKKEIENKREFLQDIQSMLKKDINEKYGMNASTINNRIREMLGNERVTNYTEAKEYLKDKNLDEVVEKIEQDQKDFRERAMQRADIIDKERFLKDIQDVPKKQIEMKYNMDGKTINNKIQDFLKDFDVKNYTEARGLLEDREIKELIEEMNNREIETSDPSETIDNRESSESQKESSIQEDIEKPLEREGEDINALESELENQESDLSSIEENSIEKNMRREYKKKVIISRKVL
;
A
#
# COMPACT_ATOMS: atom_id res chain seq x y z
N MET A 1 -59.18 -36.33 0.92
CA MET A 1 -57.82 -35.80 0.67
C MET A 1 -56.93 -36.74 1.44
N GLU A 2 -56.35 -37.72 0.75
CA GLU A 2 -55.48 -38.71 1.40
C GLU A 2 -54.04 -38.23 1.20
N ASP A 3 -53.47 -37.76 2.31
CA ASP A 3 -52.06 -37.83 2.74
C ASP A 3 -50.98 -37.62 1.65
N ASP A 4 -50.57 -36.37 1.45
CA ASP A 4 -49.30 -35.99 0.81
C ASP A 4 -48.13 -35.95 1.83
N GLU A 5 -48.35 -36.30 3.10
CA GLU A 5 -47.34 -36.20 4.19
C GLU A 5 -46.28 -37.33 4.18
N ASP A 6 -46.55 -38.47 3.52
CA ASP A 6 -45.62 -39.62 3.47
C ASP A 6 -44.92 -39.79 2.11
N ARG A 7 -44.95 -38.75 1.26
CA ARG A 7 -44.22 -38.77 -0.02
C ARG A 7 -42.73 -38.47 0.24
N PRO A 8 -41.78 -39.36 -0.11
CA PRO A 8 -40.36 -39.08 0.08
C PRO A 8 -39.93 -37.87 -0.75
N HIS A 9 -38.97 -37.10 -0.24
CA HIS A 9 -38.33 -35.98 -0.95
C HIS A 9 -37.64 -36.45 -2.23
N GLY A 10 -36.98 -37.61 -2.21
CA GLY A 10 -36.36 -38.20 -3.39
C GLY A 10 -36.11 -39.71 -3.27
N TYR A 11 -35.59 -40.26 -4.37
CA TYR A 11 -35.31 -41.68 -4.56
C TYR A 11 -33.86 -41.86 -5.03
N ILE A 12 -33.19 -42.89 -4.51
CA ILE A 12 -31.94 -43.42 -5.06
C ILE A 12 -32.29 -44.63 -5.94
N TYR A 13 -31.73 -44.65 -7.14
CA TYR A 13 -31.88 -45.77 -8.07
C TYR A 13 -30.54 -46.33 -8.52
N LYS A 14 -30.59 -47.60 -8.90
CA LYS A 14 -29.48 -48.38 -9.40
C LYS A 14 -29.79 -48.81 -10.84
N ALA A 15 -28.91 -48.49 -11.78
CA ALA A 15 -28.97 -48.99 -13.15
C ALA A 15 -27.84 -50.01 -13.38
N ILE A 16 -28.20 -51.27 -13.61
CA ILE A 16 -27.26 -52.38 -13.86
C ILE A 16 -27.21 -52.66 -15.35
N ASN A 17 -26.03 -52.62 -15.96
CA ASN A 17 -25.85 -53.02 -17.35
C ASN A 17 -25.78 -54.56 -17.46
N ARG A 18 -26.77 -55.17 -18.11
CA ARG A 18 -26.90 -56.63 -18.27
C ARG A 18 -25.81 -57.30 -19.13
N ILE A 19 -24.99 -56.52 -19.85
CA ILE A 19 -23.92 -57.04 -20.73
C ILE A 19 -22.58 -57.16 -19.98
N ASN A 20 -22.33 -56.33 -18.98
CA ASN A 20 -21.05 -56.28 -18.27
C ASN A 20 -21.16 -56.12 -16.74
N GLU A 21 -22.36 -56.24 -16.20
CA GLU A 21 -22.72 -56.21 -14.77
C GLU A 21 -22.35 -54.91 -14.03
N LYS A 22 -21.84 -53.89 -14.74
CA LYS A 22 -21.43 -52.61 -14.14
C LYS A 22 -22.64 -51.81 -13.68
N VAL A 23 -22.47 -51.14 -12.54
CA VAL A 23 -23.52 -50.43 -11.81
C VAL A 23 -23.38 -48.91 -11.94
N TYR A 24 -24.50 -48.22 -12.13
CA TYR A 24 -24.63 -46.77 -11.92
C TYR A 24 -25.60 -46.51 -10.78
N ILE A 25 -25.23 -45.65 -9.85
CA ILE A 25 -26.10 -45.12 -8.80
C ILE A 25 -26.44 -43.68 -9.16
N GLY A 26 -27.70 -43.29 -9.00
CA GLY A 26 -28.12 -41.90 -9.19
C GLY A 26 -29.34 -41.54 -8.36
N GLN A 27 -29.49 -40.24 -8.08
CA GLN A 27 -30.63 -39.69 -7.35
C GLN A 27 -31.67 -38.97 -8.22
N THR A 28 -32.89 -38.84 -7.71
CA THR A 28 -33.97 -38.05 -8.32
C THR A 28 -34.91 -37.49 -7.25
N VAL A 29 -35.34 -36.23 -7.39
CA VAL A 29 -36.21 -35.54 -6.42
C VAL A 29 -37.67 -35.68 -6.86
N SER A 30 -38.56 -36.10 -5.96
CA SER A 30 -39.97 -36.40 -6.20
C SER A 30 -40.77 -35.22 -6.74
N SER A 31 -40.47 -34.01 -6.25
CA SER A 31 -41.16 -32.77 -6.64
C SER A 31 -40.96 -32.38 -8.11
N ARG A 32 -39.93 -32.91 -8.77
CA ARG A 32 -39.69 -32.71 -10.21
C ARG A 32 -40.70 -33.42 -11.11
N TRP A 33 -41.47 -34.37 -10.56
CA TRP A 33 -42.29 -35.29 -11.35
C TRP A 33 -43.78 -35.17 -11.03
N ASN A 34 -44.58 -35.05 -12.10
CA ASN A 34 -46.03 -35.12 -12.04
C ASN A 34 -46.48 -36.43 -11.39
N LYS A 35 -47.62 -36.43 -10.67
CA LYS A 35 -48.12 -37.60 -9.91
C LYS A 35 -48.33 -38.88 -10.75
N ASN A 36 -48.37 -38.77 -12.08
CA ASN A 36 -48.53 -39.88 -13.03
C ASN A 36 -47.19 -40.43 -13.59
N VAL A 37 -46.04 -39.96 -13.11
CA VAL A 37 -44.69 -40.35 -13.59
C VAL A 37 -43.91 -40.99 -12.45
N VAL A 38 -43.40 -42.21 -12.66
CA VAL A 38 -42.45 -42.86 -11.75
C VAL A 38 -41.13 -42.06 -11.76
N PRO A 39 -40.68 -41.47 -10.64
CA PRO A 39 -39.53 -40.54 -10.63
C PRO A 39 -38.23 -41.11 -11.18
N ILE A 40 -37.98 -42.40 -10.93
CA ILE A 40 -36.81 -43.14 -11.39
C ILE A 40 -36.83 -43.31 -12.92
N GLU A 41 -37.95 -43.78 -13.47
CA GLU A 41 -38.11 -43.89 -14.93
C GLU A 41 -38.03 -42.52 -15.63
N GLY A 42 -38.63 -41.50 -15.01
CA GLY A 42 -38.56 -40.12 -15.50
C GLY A 42 -37.12 -39.65 -15.61
N ARG A 43 -36.32 -39.83 -14.55
CA ARG A 43 -34.91 -39.45 -14.54
C ARG A 43 -34.09 -40.27 -15.53
N TRP A 44 -34.34 -41.58 -15.67
CA TRP A 44 -33.64 -42.40 -16.66
C TRP A 44 -33.97 -41.98 -18.10
N LYS A 45 -35.23 -41.63 -18.39
CA LYS A 45 -35.63 -41.09 -19.70
C LYS A 45 -34.93 -39.76 -20.01
N GLU A 46 -34.66 -38.91 -19.00
CA GLU A 46 -33.77 -37.75 -19.16
C GLU A 46 -32.33 -38.17 -19.48
N GLU A 47 -31.70 -39.02 -18.66
CA GLU A 47 -30.31 -39.49 -18.85
C GLU A 47 -30.08 -40.05 -20.28
N VAL A 48 -31.01 -40.88 -20.77
CA VAL A 48 -30.98 -41.43 -22.13
C VAL A 48 -31.14 -40.34 -23.20
N SER A 49 -32.08 -39.40 -23.01
CA SER A 49 -32.30 -38.29 -23.94
C SER A 49 -31.11 -37.33 -23.98
N GLU A 50 -30.46 -37.09 -22.84
CA GLU A 50 -29.27 -36.28 -22.73
C GLU A 50 -28.08 -36.94 -23.42
N ALA A 51 -27.86 -38.24 -23.22
CA ALA A 51 -26.83 -39.00 -23.92
C ALA A 51 -26.98 -38.89 -25.44
N ILE A 52 -28.16 -39.19 -25.99
CA ILE A 52 -28.46 -39.14 -27.44
C ILE A 52 -28.30 -37.72 -28.01
N ARG A 53 -28.76 -36.70 -27.28
CA ARG A 53 -28.63 -35.30 -27.69
C ARG A 53 -27.17 -34.84 -27.69
N ARG A 54 -26.38 -35.22 -26.68
CA ARG A 54 -24.97 -34.83 -26.55
C ARG A 54 -24.11 -35.51 -27.61
N ASP A 55 -24.34 -36.79 -27.85
CA ASP A 55 -23.66 -37.58 -28.89
C ASP A 55 -23.87 -36.95 -30.28
N ARG A 56 -25.13 -36.70 -30.66
CA ARG A 56 -25.50 -36.01 -31.92
C ARG A 56 -24.82 -34.65 -32.08
N ASN A 57 -24.62 -33.92 -30.98
CA ASN A 57 -24.01 -32.60 -30.98
C ASN A 57 -22.47 -32.65 -30.89
N GLY A 58 -21.84 -33.83 -30.90
CA GLY A 58 -20.39 -33.98 -30.74
C GLY A 58 -19.86 -33.51 -29.38
N ALA A 59 -20.72 -33.47 -28.37
CA ALA A 59 -20.35 -33.06 -27.02
C ALA A 59 -19.75 -34.23 -26.23
N ASN A 60 -18.82 -33.93 -25.32
CA ASN A 60 -18.25 -34.95 -24.43
C ASN A 60 -19.38 -35.61 -23.61
N LEU A 61 -19.44 -36.94 -23.64
CA LEU A 61 -20.37 -37.75 -22.86
C LEU A 61 -19.78 -38.04 -21.46
N ARG A 62 -20.65 -38.13 -20.45
CA ARG A 62 -20.33 -38.79 -19.16
C ARG A 62 -20.08 -40.28 -19.38
N TYR A 63 -19.51 -40.97 -18.39
CA TYR A 63 -19.23 -42.40 -18.53
C TYR A 63 -20.52 -43.24 -18.64
N ILE A 64 -21.54 -42.94 -17.83
CA ILE A 64 -22.89 -43.54 -17.97
C ILE A 64 -23.55 -43.20 -19.32
N GLU A 65 -23.48 -41.94 -19.78
CA GLU A 65 -24.01 -41.53 -21.10
C GLU A 65 -23.32 -42.32 -22.24
N SER A 66 -22.00 -42.50 -22.16
CA SER A 66 -21.21 -43.29 -23.12
C SER A 66 -21.62 -44.77 -23.11
N ALA A 67 -21.93 -45.31 -21.93
CA ALA A 67 -22.39 -46.69 -21.79
C ALA A 67 -23.81 -46.88 -22.34
N ILE A 68 -24.71 -45.91 -22.13
CA ILE A 68 -26.06 -45.90 -22.74
C ILE A 68 -25.96 -45.91 -24.27
N ILE A 69 -25.11 -45.07 -24.86
CA ILE A 69 -24.92 -45.03 -26.33
C ILE A 69 -24.27 -46.34 -26.84
N LYS A 70 -23.28 -46.88 -26.13
CA LYS A 70 -22.54 -48.08 -26.56
C LYS A 70 -23.37 -49.37 -26.46
N TYR A 71 -24.15 -49.52 -25.39
CA TYR A 71 -24.82 -50.78 -25.05
C TYR A 71 -26.34 -50.75 -25.25
N GLY A 72 -26.93 -49.59 -25.53
CA GLY A 72 -28.38 -49.41 -25.65
C GLY A 72 -29.07 -49.26 -24.28
N PRO A 73 -30.03 -48.32 -24.13
CA PRO A 73 -30.73 -48.11 -22.86
C PRO A 73 -31.56 -49.31 -22.40
N GLU A 74 -31.98 -50.19 -23.31
CA GLU A 74 -32.72 -51.42 -23.05
C GLU A 74 -31.92 -52.51 -22.33
N ASN A 75 -30.58 -52.40 -22.36
CA ASN A 75 -29.68 -53.32 -21.66
C ASN A 75 -29.36 -52.86 -20.23
N PHE A 76 -30.00 -51.79 -19.75
CA PHE A 76 -29.92 -51.34 -18.36
C PHE A 76 -31.18 -51.73 -17.58
N GLU A 77 -30.98 -52.41 -16.46
CA GLU A 77 -32.03 -52.76 -15.51
C GLU A 77 -32.07 -51.74 -14.38
N LEU A 78 -33.22 -51.09 -14.19
CA LEU A 78 -33.44 -50.12 -13.12
C LEU A 78 -34.05 -50.80 -11.90
N ALA A 79 -33.45 -50.55 -10.73
CA ALA A 79 -34.02 -50.90 -9.43
C ALA A 79 -34.06 -49.66 -8.54
N GLU A 80 -35.14 -49.50 -7.77
CA GLU A 80 -35.14 -48.62 -6.60
C GLU A 80 -34.19 -49.19 -5.55
N GLN A 81 -33.38 -48.32 -4.95
CA GLN A 81 -32.34 -48.71 -4.00
C GLN A 81 -32.57 -48.12 -2.61
N ASP A 82 -33.14 -46.92 -2.53
CA ASP A 82 -33.47 -46.22 -1.27
C ASP A 82 -34.43 -45.04 -1.52
N ILE A 83 -35.03 -44.53 -0.45
CA ILE A 83 -35.84 -43.30 -0.44
C ILE A 83 -35.28 -42.31 0.60
N ALA A 84 -35.45 -41.01 0.40
CA ALA A 84 -35.00 -39.99 1.34
C ALA A 84 -36.08 -38.93 1.58
N HIS A 85 -36.13 -38.39 2.79
CA HIS A 85 -37.09 -37.37 3.23
C HIS A 85 -36.48 -35.95 3.32
N SER A 86 -35.16 -35.80 3.15
CA SER A 86 -34.51 -34.51 2.93
C SER A 86 -33.47 -34.55 1.81
N GLN A 87 -32.94 -33.40 1.39
CA GLN A 87 -31.88 -33.34 0.37
C GLN A 87 -30.54 -33.83 0.91
N GLU A 88 -30.24 -33.54 2.17
CA GLU A 88 -29.03 -33.96 2.88
C GLU A 88 -29.01 -35.48 3.03
N GLU A 89 -30.16 -36.09 3.36
CA GLU A 89 -30.33 -37.54 3.42
C GLU A 89 -30.19 -38.17 2.03
N LEU A 90 -30.77 -37.56 0.98
CA LEU A 90 -30.66 -38.04 -0.39
C LEU A 90 -29.20 -38.07 -0.86
N ASP A 91 -28.49 -36.95 -0.70
CA ASP A 91 -27.08 -36.82 -1.06
C ASP A 91 -26.19 -37.77 -0.24
N GLN A 92 -26.51 -38.02 1.03
CA GLN A 92 -25.77 -38.97 1.87
C GLN A 92 -26.00 -40.42 1.43
N LYS A 93 -27.26 -40.81 1.17
CA LYS A 93 -27.60 -42.14 0.67
C LYS A 93 -27.00 -42.40 -0.70
N GLU A 94 -26.96 -41.41 -1.60
CA GLU A 94 -26.25 -41.55 -2.89
C GLU A 94 -24.77 -41.89 -2.66
N ARG A 95 -24.07 -41.19 -1.75
CA ARG A 95 -22.67 -41.47 -1.41
C ARG A 95 -22.46 -42.86 -0.84
N ASP A 96 -23.29 -43.26 0.11
CA ASP A 96 -23.16 -44.56 0.77
C ASP A 96 -23.40 -45.71 -0.23
N TRP A 97 -24.38 -45.58 -1.12
CA TRP A 97 -24.62 -46.59 -2.17
C TRP A 97 -23.56 -46.60 -3.27
N VAL A 98 -23.03 -45.44 -3.70
CA VAL A 98 -21.89 -45.37 -4.64
C VAL A 98 -20.66 -46.09 -4.05
N LYS A 99 -20.41 -45.92 -2.75
CA LYS A 99 -19.31 -46.57 -2.02
C LYS A 99 -19.53 -48.08 -1.88
N GLU A 100 -20.72 -48.51 -1.47
CA GLU A 100 -21.09 -49.93 -1.29
C GLU A 100 -20.95 -50.72 -2.60
N TYR A 101 -21.50 -50.20 -3.71
CA TYR A 101 -21.36 -50.84 -5.02
C TYR A 101 -20.00 -50.58 -5.70
N GLN A 102 -19.12 -49.79 -5.08
CA GLN A 102 -17.84 -49.34 -5.64
C GLN A 102 -17.98 -48.77 -7.05
N SER A 103 -19.08 -48.05 -7.33
CA SER A 103 -19.49 -47.71 -8.69
C SER A 103 -18.64 -46.62 -9.35
N THR A 104 -17.70 -46.02 -8.61
CA THR A 104 -16.61 -45.16 -9.11
C THR A 104 -15.47 -45.95 -9.76
N ASN A 105 -15.30 -47.24 -9.42
CA ASN A 105 -14.29 -48.08 -10.05
C ASN A 105 -14.72 -48.36 -11.52
N PRO A 106 -13.90 -48.00 -12.52
CA PRO A 106 -14.25 -48.19 -13.93
C PRO A 106 -14.59 -49.63 -14.32
N ASP A 107 -14.10 -50.64 -13.59
CA ASP A 107 -14.39 -52.06 -13.82
C ASP A 107 -15.71 -52.51 -13.21
N LYS A 108 -16.25 -51.81 -12.20
CA LYS A 108 -17.46 -52.18 -11.47
C LYS A 108 -18.65 -51.25 -11.69
N GLY A 109 -18.43 -50.02 -12.14
CA GLY A 109 -19.51 -49.07 -12.32
C GLY A 109 -19.25 -47.93 -13.30
N TYR A 110 -20.16 -46.95 -13.27
CA TYR A 110 -20.22 -45.81 -14.20
C TYR A 110 -20.25 -44.43 -13.52
N ASN A 111 -20.23 -44.37 -12.18
CA ASN A 111 -20.12 -43.10 -11.46
C ASN A 111 -18.71 -42.52 -11.67
N LEU A 112 -18.61 -41.20 -11.78
CA LEU A 112 -17.32 -40.49 -11.94
C LEU A 112 -16.89 -39.74 -10.67
N THR A 113 -17.79 -39.61 -9.71
CA THR A 113 -17.62 -38.94 -8.43
C THR A 113 -18.31 -39.78 -7.37
N GLU A 114 -17.99 -39.52 -6.10
CA GLU A 114 -18.51 -40.30 -4.96
C GLU A 114 -20.01 -40.08 -4.69
N GLY A 115 -20.68 -39.16 -5.39
CA GLY A 115 -22.09 -38.80 -5.20
C GLY A 115 -22.27 -37.39 -4.61
N GLY A 116 -23.52 -36.91 -4.57
CA GLY A 116 -23.91 -35.61 -4.05
C GLY A 116 -24.08 -34.51 -5.12
N LEU A 117 -24.86 -33.49 -4.77
CA LEU A 117 -25.27 -32.41 -5.67
C LEU A 117 -24.06 -31.54 -6.08
N GLY A 118 -23.59 -31.74 -7.32
CA GLY A 118 -22.42 -31.03 -7.86
C GLY A 118 -21.11 -31.62 -7.33
N GLY A 119 -20.72 -32.77 -7.90
CA GLY A 119 -19.58 -33.57 -7.45
C GLY A 119 -18.32 -32.75 -7.19
N ARG A 120 -18.01 -32.56 -5.90
CA ARG A 120 -16.76 -31.97 -5.44
C ARG A 120 -15.62 -32.90 -5.88
N PRO A 121 -14.51 -32.38 -6.44
CA PRO A 121 -13.32 -33.19 -6.66
C PRO A 121 -12.91 -33.83 -5.33
N THR A 122 -12.53 -35.11 -5.35
CA THR A 122 -11.99 -35.76 -4.14
C THR A 122 -10.68 -35.08 -3.75
N GLN A 123 -10.30 -35.13 -2.47
CA GLN A 123 -9.07 -34.48 -2.01
C GLN A 123 -7.85 -34.90 -2.85
N GLU A 124 -7.74 -36.18 -3.21
CA GLU A 124 -6.69 -36.70 -4.10
C GLU A 124 -6.65 -36.01 -5.49
N VAL A 125 -7.81 -35.59 -6.03
CA VAL A 125 -7.88 -34.84 -7.29
C VAL A 125 -7.51 -33.37 -7.09
N ILE A 126 -7.89 -32.78 -5.95
CA ILE A 126 -7.47 -31.42 -5.55
C ILE A 126 -5.94 -31.38 -5.39
N ASP A 127 -5.38 -32.34 -4.65
CA ASP A 127 -3.94 -32.45 -4.39
C ASP A 127 -3.17 -32.66 -5.72
N LYS A 128 -3.65 -33.55 -6.60
CA LYS A 128 -3.02 -33.75 -7.92
C LYS A 128 -3.10 -32.51 -8.79
N LEU A 129 -4.22 -31.79 -8.76
CA LEU A 129 -4.38 -30.53 -9.50
C LEU A 129 -3.45 -29.44 -8.95
N SER A 130 -3.37 -29.31 -7.62
CA SER A 130 -2.47 -28.38 -6.93
C SER A 130 -1.01 -28.66 -7.28
N ASN A 131 -0.54 -29.90 -7.12
CA ASN A 131 0.83 -30.30 -7.52
C ASN A 131 1.09 -30.02 -9.01
N THR A 132 0.15 -30.34 -9.90
CA THR A 132 0.30 -30.04 -11.35
C THR A 132 0.38 -28.54 -11.63
N ILE A 133 -0.37 -27.72 -10.88
CA ILE A 133 -0.32 -26.25 -11.00
C ILE A 133 1.03 -25.74 -10.45
N GLN A 134 1.50 -26.24 -9.32
CA GLN A 134 2.81 -25.89 -8.75
C GLN A 134 3.95 -26.24 -9.72
N ASP A 135 3.94 -27.44 -10.31
CA ASP A 135 4.91 -27.86 -11.35
C ASP A 135 4.89 -26.91 -12.56
N LEU A 136 3.70 -26.48 -13.01
CA LEU A 136 3.57 -25.49 -14.08
C LEU A 136 4.11 -24.10 -13.67
N TRP A 137 4.03 -23.70 -12.40
CA TRP A 137 4.65 -22.46 -11.91
C TRP A 137 6.17 -22.53 -11.78
N GLN A 138 6.77 -23.73 -11.73
CA GLN A 138 8.23 -23.92 -11.85
C GLN A 138 8.74 -23.76 -13.29
N ASP A 139 7.88 -23.93 -14.30
CA ASP A 139 8.21 -23.62 -15.69
C ASP A 139 8.25 -22.10 -15.91
N ASN A 140 9.46 -21.55 -16.07
CA ASN A 140 9.68 -20.13 -16.36
C ASN A 140 8.88 -19.64 -17.57
N ASP A 141 8.76 -20.47 -18.61
CA ASP A 141 8.08 -20.11 -19.85
C ASP A 141 6.55 -19.99 -19.66
N TYR A 142 5.98 -20.76 -18.73
CA TYR A 142 4.58 -20.63 -18.31
C TYR A 142 4.42 -19.44 -17.36
N ARG A 143 5.29 -19.32 -16.36
CA ARG A 143 5.28 -18.24 -15.35
C ARG A 143 5.38 -16.85 -16.00
N GLU A 144 6.30 -16.65 -16.95
CA GLU A 144 6.42 -15.37 -17.66
C GLU A 144 5.17 -15.02 -18.46
N LYS A 145 4.57 -15.99 -19.17
CA LYS A 145 3.32 -15.77 -19.91
C LYS A 145 2.15 -15.38 -18.98
N GLN A 146 2.07 -15.98 -17.79
CA GLN A 146 1.05 -15.60 -16.79
C GLN A 146 1.33 -14.21 -16.19
N LEU A 147 2.60 -13.87 -15.93
CA LEU A 147 2.98 -12.55 -15.45
C LEU A 147 2.69 -11.46 -16.49
N GLU A 148 2.96 -11.71 -17.77
CA GLU A 148 2.68 -10.75 -18.85
C GLU A 148 1.17 -10.56 -19.04
N ALA A 149 0.39 -11.65 -19.07
CA ALA A 149 -1.08 -11.55 -19.11
C ALA A 149 -1.65 -10.77 -17.91
N ARG A 150 -1.07 -10.92 -16.71
CA ARG A 150 -1.43 -10.11 -15.52
C ARG A 150 -1.04 -8.63 -15.69
N LYS A 151 0.10 -8.31 -16.30
CA LYS A 151 0.47 -6.92 -16.64
C LYS A 151 -0.50 -6.32 -17.66
N ASP A 152 -0.84 -7.05 -18.72
CA ASP A 152 -1.78 -6.57 -19.76
C ASP A 152 -3.15 -6.26 -19.16
N LEU A 153 -3.67 -7.13 -18.30
CA LEU A 153 -4.88 -6.87 -17.51
C LEU A 153 -4.72 -5.64 -16.60
N GLY A 154 -3.54 -5.46 -16.00
CA GLY A 154 -3.19 -4.28 -15.22
C GLY A 154 -3.07 -2.97 -16.01
N HIS A 155 -3.14 -3.00 -17.35
CA HIS A 155 -3.26 -1.82 -18.22
C HIS A 155 -4.67 -1.64 -18.80
N ASN A 156 -5.57 -2.62 -18.65
CA ASN A 156 -6.96 -2.52 -19.10
C ASN A 156 -7.78 -1.63 -18.16
N GLU A 157 -8.15 -0.45 -18.64
CA GLU A 157 -8.84 0.59 -17.85
C GLU A 157 -10.21 0.13 -17.29
N GLU A 158 -10.98 -0.65 -18.06
CA GLU A 158 -12.27 -1.22 -17.63
C GLU A 158 -12.09 -2.23 -16.47
N PHE A 159 -11.03 -3.04 -16.54
CA PHE A 159 -10.69 -4.01 -15.48
C PHE A 159 -10.23 -3.30 -14.20
N ILE A 160 -9.37 -2.28 -14.34
CA ILE A 160 -8.89 -1.47 -13.22
C ILE A 160 -10.05 -0.76 -12.52
N GLU A 161 -10.98 -0.17 -13.28
CA GLU A 161 -12.14 0.54 -12.74
C GLU A 161 -13.06 -0.41 -11.96
N LYS A 162 -13.47 -1.52 -12.56
CA LYS A 162 -14.29 -2.57 -11.91
C LYS A 162 -13.63 -3.12 -10.64
N MET A 163 -12.33 -3.41 -10.67
CA MET A 163 -11.62 -3.90 -9.49
C MET A 163 -11.45 -2.82 -8.41
N THR A 164 -11.33 -1.55 -8.81
CA THR A 164 -11.29 -0.42 -7.87
C THR A 164 -12.64 -0.22 -7.19
N GLU A 165 -13.77 -0.36 -7.90
CA GLU A 165 -15.12 -0.33 -7.34
C GLU A 165 -15.32 -1.45 -6.31
N LEU A 166 -15.07 -2.71 -6.70
CA LEU A 166 -15.16 -3.88 -5.81
C LEU A 166 -14.29 -3.72 -4.55
N ASN A 167 -13.09 -3.16 -4.68
CA ASN A 167 -12.20 -2.94 -3.53
C ASN A 167 -12.65 -1.77 -2.64
N ARG A 168 -13.36 -0.76 -3.17
CA ARG A 168 -14.02 0.26 -2.33
C ARG A 168 -15.18 -0.34 -1.55
N ASP A 169 -16.02 -1.15 -2.19
CA ASP A 169 -17.16 -1.79 -1.54
C ASP A 169 -16.72 -2.73 -0.41
N ARG A 170 -15.67 -3.55 -0.66
CA ARG A 170 -15.02 -4.36 0.39
C ARG A 170 -14.43 -3.49 1.51
N ALA A 171 -13.85 -2.33 1.19
CA ALA A 171 -13.34 -1.40 2.18
C ALA A 171 -14.43 -0.63 2.97
N LEU A 172 -15.70 -0.70 2.55
CA LEU A 172 -16.83 -0.23 3.35
C LEU A 172 -17.38 -1.33 4.28
N GLN A 173 -16.98 -2.60 4.11
CA GLN A 173 -17.39 -3.72 4.96
C GLN A 173 -16.48 -3.83 6.20
N SER A 174 -17.03 -3.45 7.36
CA SER A 174 -16.29 -3.46 8.64
C SER A 174 -15.73 -4.83 9.03
N GLU A 175 -16.46 -5.92 8.74
CA GLU A 175 -16.03 -7.29 9.05
C GLU A 175 -14.82 -7.73 8.19
N TYR A 176 -14.80 -7.35 6.92
CA TYR A 176 -13.67 -7.63 6.01
C TYR A 176 -12.39 -6.94 6.51
N HIS A 177 -12.51 -5.66 6.92
CA HIS A 177 -11.41 -4.92 7.52
C HIS A 177 -10.90 -5.54 8.82
N GLN A 178 -11.79 -6.07 9.67
CA GLN A 178 -11.40 -6.73 10.90
C GLN A 178 -10.63 -8.03 10.64
N LYS A 179 -11.17 -8.94 9.80
CA LYS A 179 -10.52 -10.20 9.43
C LYS A 179 -9.14 -9.97 8.80
N MET A 180 -9.04 -9.02 7.87
CA MET A 180 -7.76 -8.64 7.24
C MET A 180 -6.77 -8.09 8.29
N SER A 181 -7.23 -7.30 9.25
CA SER A 181 -6.38 -6.78 10.34
C SER A 181 -5.88 -7.88 11.28
N GLU A 182 -6.72 -8.89 11.57
CA GLU A 182 -6.39 -10.04 12.41
C GLU A 182 -5.37 -10.95 11.72
N SER A 183 -5.63 -11.34 10.47
CA SER A 183 -4.72 -12.16 9.65
C SER A 183 -3.35 -11.49 9.47
N ILE A 184 -3.32 -10.18 9.21
CA ILE A 184 -2.06 -9.43 9.12
C ILE A 184 -1.30 -9.47 10.45
N LYS A 185 -1.97 -9.29 11.61
CA LYS A 185 -1.30 -9.35 12.93
C LYS A 185 -0.72 -10.73 13.21
N GLU A 186 -1.39 -11.79 12.79
CA GLU A 186 -0.92 -13.17 12.93
C GLU A 186 0.33 -13.43 12.08
N VAL A 187 0.31 -13.04 10.81
CA VAL A 187 1.50 -13.09 9.93
C VAL A 187 2.66 -12.25 10.50
N TRP A 188 2.37 -11.09 11.12
CA TRP A 188 3.39 -10.29 11.83
C TRP A 188 3.93 -10.93 13.13
N GLN A 189 3.35 -12.02 13.66
CA GLN A 189 3.96 -12.77 14.76
C GLN A 189 5.06 -13.73 14.29
N ASN A 190 5.10 -14.06 12.99
CA ASN A 190 6.15 -14.90 12.41
C ASN A 190 7.46 -14.11 12.24
N SER A 191 8.53 -14.57 12.91
CA SER A 191 9.86 -13.93 12.89
C SER A 191 10.47 -13.85 11.48
N ASP A 192 10.34 -14.91 10.69
CA ASP A 192 10.92 -14.98 9.34
C ASP A 192 10.25 -13.98 8.40
N TYR A 193 8.95 -13.76 8.57
CA TYR A 193 8.22 -12.73 7.84
C TYR A 193 8.67 -11.32 8.24
N GLN A 194 8.85 -11.06 9.55
CA GLN A 194 9.42 -9.79 10.03
C GLN A 194 10.81 -9.53 9.42
N GLU A 195 11.68 -10.54 9.41
CA GLU A 195 13.05 -10.42 8.90
C GLU A 195 13.09 -10.22 7.38
N LYS A 196 12.25 -10.95 6.62
CA LYS A 196 12.07 -10.74 5.16
C LYS A 196 11.60 -9.31 4.85
N VAL A 197 10.60 -8.80 5.58
CA VAL A 197 10.09 -7.44 5.41
C VAL A 197 11.12 -6.40 5.80
N SER A 198 11.82 -6.59 6.92
CA SER A 198 12.91 -5.72 7.40
C SER A 198 14.07 -5.65 6.42
N SER A 199 14.51 -6.80 5.89
CA SER A 199 15.56 -6.89 4.87
C SER A 199 15.14 -6.21 3.58
N SER A 200 13.91 -6.45 3.10
CA SER A 200 13.34 -5.82 1.90
C SER A 200 13.19 -4.29 2.04
N ILE A 201 12.95 -3.79 3.25
CA ILE A 201 12.90 -2.35 3.54
C ILE A 201 14.32 -1.78 3.57
N THR A 202 15.26 -2.45 4.23
CA THR A 202 16.68 -2.05 4.30
C THR A 202 17.31 -1.98 2.91
N GLU A 203 17.07 -2.99 2.06
CA GLU A 203 17.53 -3.01 0.66
C GLU A 203 16.98 -1.82 -0.14
N LYS A 204 15.68 -1.50 -0.01
CA LYS A 204 15.08 -0.30 -0.63
C LYS A 204 15.69 1.00 -0.10
N TRP A 205 16.10 1.06 1.17
CA TRP A 205 16.79 2.21 1.74
C TRP A 205 18.29 2.28 1.38
N ASN A 206 18.85 1.23 0.78
CA ASN A 206 20.22 1.23 0.25
C ASN A 206 20.28 1.66 -1.23
N ASP A 207 19.17 1.62 -1.99
CA ASP A 207 19.10 2.15 -3.36
C ASP A 207 19.28 3.68 -3.37
N PRO A 208 20.37 4.22 -3.96
CA PRO A 208 20.62 5.66 -4.00
C PRO A 208 19.48 6.46 -4.64
N ASN A 209 18.82 5.91 -5.66
CA ASN A 209 17.70 6.58 -6.34
C ASN A 209 16.48 6.69 -5.43
N TYR A 210 16.22 5.67 -4.60
CA TYR A 210 15.15 5.70 -3.62
C TYR A 210 15.46 6.70 -2.50
N ILE A 211 16.69 6.71 -1.96
CA ILE A 211 17.14 7.68 -0.96
C ILE A 211 16.97 9.10 -1.50
N GLU A 212 17.49 9.37 -2.70
CA GLU A 212 17.37 10.68 -3.35
C GLU A 212 15.90 11.08 -3.52
N LYS A 213 15.05 10.19 -4.05
CA LYS A 213 13.61 10.46 -4.20
C LYS A 213 12.90 10.75 -2.87
N GLN A 214 13.27 10.08 -1.78
CA GLN A 214 12.74 10.38 -0.44
C GLN A 214 13.29 11.69 0.14
N PHE A 215 14.56 12.01 -0.12
CA PHE A 215 15.17 13.28 0.27
C PHE A 215 14.49 14.44 -0.48
N MET A 216 14.36 14.32 -1.81
CA MET A 216 13.66 15.26 -2.67
C MET A 216 12.19 15.45 -2.26
N SER A 217 11.43 14.40 -1.92
CA SER A 217 10.07 14.58 -1.35
C SER A 217 10.04 15.49 -0.10
N ARG A 218 11.07 15.41 0.75
CA ARG A 218 11.18 16.18 2.00
C ARG A 218 11.65 17.62 1.77
N THR A 219 12.60 17.84 0.85
CA THR A 219 13.17 19.16 0.52
C THR A 219 12.36 19.88 -0.56
N GLU A 220 12.11 19.21 -1.69
CA GLU A 220 11.43 19.68 -2.89
C GLU A 220 9.91 19.61 -2.82
N GLY A 221 9.36 18.91 -1.83
CA GLY A 221 8.01 19.20 -1.34
C GLY A 221 7.86 20.62 -0.76
N ARG A 222 8.87 21.49 -0.91
CA ARG A 222 8.86 22.95 -0.77
C ARG A 222 9.10 23.75 -2.08
N ARG A 223 9.37 23.11 -3.25
CA ARG A 223 9.40 23.78 -4.57
C ARG A 223 8.10 24.53 -4.86
N GLU A 224 8.17 25.84 -4.98
CA GLU A 224 7.04 26.68 -5.36
C GLU A 224 6.53 26.28 -6.75
N ILE A 225 5.20 26.33 -6.95
CA ILE A 225 4.59 26.08 -8.25
C ILE A 225 4.46 27.43 -8.95
N SER A 226 5.33 27.67 -9.93
CA SER A 226 5.44 28.94 -10.65
C SER A 226 4.16 29.32 -11.39
N ASP A 227 3.50 28.35 -12.03
CA ASP A 227 2.20 28.53 -12.69
C ASP A 227 1.13 27.69 -12.01
N LYS A 228 0.24 28.37 -11.28
CA LYS A 228 -0.88 27.75 -10.56
C LYS A 228 -1.98 27.31 -11.51
N GLU A 229 -2.21 28.04 -12.61
CA GLU A 229 -3.25 27.70 -13.58
C GLU A 229 -2.87 26.42 -14.33
N GLU A 230 -1.62 26.33 -14.78
CA GLU A 230 -1.07 25.12 -15.41
C GLU A 230 -1.19 23.90 -14.49
N PHE A 231 -0.82 24.04 -13.21
CA PHE A 231 -0.91 22.93 -12.25
C PHE A 231 -2.34 22.45 -11.99
N LEU A 232 -3.31 23.36 -11.88
CA LEU A 232 -4.71 22.99 -11.75
C LEU A 232 -5.24 22.33 -13.04
N ARG A 233 -4.83 22.83 -14.20
CA ARG A 233 -5.15 22.22 -15.51
C ARG A 233 -4.62 20.79 -15.58
N ASP A 234 -3.36 20.57 -15.19
CA ASP A 234 -2.74 19.26 -15.20
C ASP A 234 -3.35 18.29 -14.17
N ILE A 235 -3.80 18.76 -13.00
CA ILE A 235 -4.57 17.93 -12.05
C ILE A 235 -5.87 17.44 -12.70
N ARG A 236 -6.58 18.33 -13.42
CA ARG A 236 -7.81 17.99 -14.14
C ARG A 236 -7.54 17.01 -15.28
N ASP A 237 -6.49 17.25 -16.07
CA ASP A 237 -6.30 16.58 -17.36
C ASP A 237 -5.42 15.29 -17.28
N MET A 238 -4.44 15.21 -16.37
CA MET A 238 -3.45 14.11 -16.31
C MET A 238 -3.78 13.02 -15.27
N LYS A 239 -3.06 11.88 -15.31
CA LYS A 239 -3.08 10.89 -14.22
C LYS A 239 -2.06 11.28 -13.13
N ARG A 240 -2.28 10.84 -11.89
CA ARG A 240 -1.44 11.21 -10.74
C ARG A 240 0.04 10.87 -10.93
N LYS A 241 0.35 9.77 -11.63
CA LYS A 241 1.72 9.34 -11.94
C LYS A 241 2.43 10.37 -12.82
N ASP A 242 1.83 10.70 -13.95
CA ASP A 242 2.33 11.65 -14.93
C ASP A 242 2.52 13.05 -14.31
N LEU A 243 1.61 13.47 -13.42
CA LEU A 243 1.75 14.72 -12.66
C LEU A 243 2.94 14.69 -11.68
N CYS A 244 3.18 13.56 -11.02
CA CYS A 244 4.36 13.38 -10.15
C CYS A 244 5.67 13.47 -10.96
N GLU A 245 5.68 12.92 -12.17
CA GLU A 245 6.83 12.97 -13.10
C GLU A 245 7.04 14.39 -13.64
N LYS A 246 6.00 15.06 -14.17
CA LYS A 246 6.11 16.43 -14.72
C LYS A 246 6.66 17.44 -13.72
N TYR A 247 6.17 17.40 -12.48
CA TYR A 247 6.59 18.34 -11.43
C TYR A 247 7.81 17.86 -10.61
N ASN A 248 8.32 16.65 -10.88
CA ASN A 248 9.32 15.96 -10.07
C ASN A 248 9.00 15.97 -8.57
N MET A 249 7.77 15.57 -8.23
CA MET A 249 7.29 15.49 -6.85
C MET A 249 6.73 14.10 -6.58
N ASP A 250 6.84 13.63 -5.33
CA ASP A 250 6.13 12.41 -4.95
C ASP A 250 4.63 12.67 -4.72
N GLY A 251 3.84 11.60 -4.62
CA GLY A 251 2.40 11.70 -4.42
C GLY A 251 1.98 12.43 -3.13
N LYS A 252 2.85 12.53 -2.11
CA LYS A 252 2.63 13.35 -0.91
C LYS A 252 2.93 14.82 -1.17
N GLY A 253 3.98 15.15 -1.91
CA GLY A 253 4.28 16.50 -2.39
C GLY A 253 3.13 17.11 -3.18
N ILE A 254 2.60 16.38 -4.16
CA ILE A 254 1.41 16.79 -4.93
C ILE A 254 0.20 17.08 -4.03
N ASN A 255 -0.14 16.17 -3.10
CA ASN A 255 -1.26 16.39 -2.18
C ASN A 255 -1.03 17.60 -1.24
N ARG A 256 0.23 17.89 -0.87
CA ARG A 256 0.57 19.08 -0.07
C ARG A 256 0.27 20.37 -0.85
N ARG A 257 0.66 20.43 -2.14
CA ARG A 257 0.38 21.58 -3.02
C ARG A 257 -1.11 21.81 -3.23
N ILE A 258 -1.85 20.73 -3.45
CA ILE A 258 -3.32 20.75 -3.51
C ILE A 258 -3.91 21.33 -2.23
N LYS A 259 -3.45 20.88 -1.05
CA LYS A 259 -3.92 21.38 0.25
C LYS A 259 -3.55 22.84 0.50
N GLU A 260 -2.40 23.31 0.05
CA GLU A 260 -2.01 24.71 0.18
C GLU A 260 -2.91 25.62 -0.67
N MET A 261 -3.17 25.23 -1.91
CA MET A 261 -4.02 25.98 -2.85
C MET A 261 -5.51 25.89 -2.51
N LEU A 262 -6.07 24.68 -2.44
CA LEU A 262 -7.51 24.41 -2.38
C LEU A 262 -8.00 23.97 -0.99
N GLY A 263 -7.14 23.92 0.03
CA GLY A 263 -7.49 23.42 1.36
C GLY A 263 -8.48 24.29 2.15
N HIS A 264 -8.79 25.51 1.70
CA HIS A 264 -9.92 26.29 2.23
C HIS A 264 -11.28 25.76 1.76
N GLN A 265 -11.32 25.13 0.58
CA GLN A 265 -12.48 24.42 0.04
C GLN A 265 -12.55 22.96 0.57
N ASP A 266 -11.78 22.63 1.61
CA ASP A 266 -11.53 21.29 2.18
C ASP A 266 -10.96 20.23 1.18
N ILE A 267 -10.32 20.70 0.11
CA ILE A 267 -9.72 19.84 -0.91
C ILE A 267 -8.27 19.55 -0.54
N ASN A 268 -8.01 18.32 -0.10
CA ASN A 268 -6.73 17.94 0.53
C ASN A 268 -5.94 16.87 -0.26
N HIS A 269 -6.46 16.34 -1.37
CA HIS A 269 -5.84 15.24 -2.13
C HIS A 269 -6.24 15.21 -3.61
N PHE A 270 -5.37 14.60 -4.44
CA PHE A 270 -5.49 14.54 -5.91
C PHE A 270 -6.90 14.23 -6.43
N THR A 271 -7.55 13.15 -5.97
CA THR A 271 -8.86 12.74 -6.50
C THR A 271 -9.95 13.79 -6.25
N SER A 272 -10.01 14.39 -5.06
CA SER A 272 -11.01 15.44 -4.78
C SER A 272 -10.72 16.72 -5.56
N ALA A 273 -9.44 17.06 -5.77
CA ALA A 273 -9.07 18.20 -6.61
C ALA A 273 -9.45 17.97 -8.07
N LYS A 274 -9.14 16.80 -8.63
CA LYS A 274 -9.51 16.44 -10.01
C LYS A 274 -11.02 16.52 -10.23
N ASN A 275 -11.82 15.98 -9.31
CA ASN A 275 -13.28 16.04 -9.38
C ASN A 275 -13.81 17.49 -9.24
N TYR A 276 -13.26 18.28 -8.30
CA TYR A 276 -13.66 19.67 -8.11
C TYR A 276 -13.35 20.55 -9.33
N LEU A 277 -12.22 20.31 -10.00
CA LEU A 277 -11.74 21.13 -11.11
C LEU A 277 -12.37 20.77 -12.47
N GLN A 278 -13.15 19.68 -12.57
CA GLN A 278 -13.77 19.26 -13.83
C GLN A 278 -14.71 20.33 -14.42
N ASP A 279 -15.57 20.93 -13.60
CA ASP A 279 -16.61 21.89 -14.02
C ASP A 279 -16.29 23.35 -13.63
N LYS A 280 -15.03 23.66 -13.29
CA LYS A 280 -14.62 24.98 -12.78
C LYS A 280 -13.81 25.78 -13.79
N ASN A 281 -14.07 27.09 -13.81
CA ASN A 281 -13.19 28.05 -14.49
C ASN A 281 -11.88 28.16 -13.71
N LEU A 282 -10.77 27.78 -14.34
CA LEU A 282 -9.46 27.75 -13.67
C LEU A 282 -8.99 29.15 -13.26
N ALA A 283 -9.30 30.19 -14.04
CA ALA A 283 -8.94 31.56 -13.71
C ALA A 283 -9.60 32.03 -12.41
N GLU A 284 -10.91 31.82 -12.25
CA GLU A 284 -11.65 32.13 -11.02
C GLU A 284 -11.11 31.38 -9.80
N VAL A 285 -10.70 30.12 -9.98
CA VAL A 285 -10.07 29.32 -8.92
C VAL A 285 -8.67 29.84 -8.57
N VAL A 286 -7.88 30.29 -9.56
CA VAL A 286 -6.57 30.92 -9.33
C VAL A 286 -6.71 32.25 -8.61
N ASP A 287 -7.75 33.04 -8.91
CA ASP A 287 -8.05 34.28 -8.19
C ASP A 287 -8.44 34.01 -6.73
N ASP A 288 -9.36 33.08 -6.45
CA ASP A 288 -9.72 32.62 -5.10
C ASP A 288 -8.49 32.09 -4.31
N ILE A 289 -7.61 31.32 -4.98
CA ILE A 289 -6.33 30.89 -4.39
C ILE A 289 -5.44 32.10 -4.09
N ASN A 290 -5.35 33.08 -4.98
CA ASN A 290 -4.49 34.25 -4.81
C ASN A 290 -4.98 35.16 -3.68
N GLU A 291 -6.29 35.41 -3.58
CA GLU A 291 -6.90 36.17 -2.49
C GLU A 291 -6.67 35.48 -1.13
N ASN A 292 -6.99 34.20 -0.99
CA ASN A 292 -6.75 33.42 0.23
C ASN A 292 -5.23 33.27 0.55
N MET A 293 -4.37 33.15 -0.46
CA MET A 293 -2.91 33.18 -0.25
C MET A 293 -2.44 34.57 0.24
N GLN A 294 -3.05 35.66 -0.22
CA GLN A 294 -2.79 37.01 0.32
C GLN A 294 -3.35 37.16 1.74
N GLU A 295 -4.49 36.58 2.10
CA GLU A 295 -4.96 36.54 3.50
C GLU A 295 -4.06 35.71 4.42
N ARG A 296 -3.38 34.68 3.88
CA ARG A 296 -2.45 33.80 4.64
C ARG A 296 -1.03 34.35 4.75
N SER A 297 -0.56 35.07 3.73
CA SER A 297 0.79 35.67 3.67
C SER A 297 0.83 37.14 4.09
N GLY A 298 -0.32 37.83 3.99
CA GLY A 298 -0.50 39.24 4.30
C GLY A 298 -0.78 39.48 5.78
N VAL A 299 0.14 40.23 6.40
CA VAL A 299 0.02 40.75 7.77
C VAL A 299 -0.02 39.66 8.84
N LYS A 300 1.14 39.45 9.47
CA LYS A 300 1.23 39.18 10.92
C LYS A 300 0.29 40.19 11.61
N LYS A 301 -0.98 39.85 11.90
CA LYS A 301 -1.97 40.81 12.47
C LYS A 301 -1.42 41.42 13.75
N GLU A 302 -0.85 42.62 13.64
CA GLU A 302 -0.13 43.25 14.75
C GLU A 302 -1.13 43.81 15.73
N ILE A 303 -0.75 43.80 17.00
CA ILE A 303 -1.56 44.37 18.05
C ILE A 303 -1.05 45.79 18.21
N GLU A 304 -1.74 46.71 17.53
CA GLU A 304 -1.43 48.14 17.52
C GLU A 304 -1.37 48.71 18.94
N ASN A 305 -2.28 48.25 19.82
CA ASN A 305 -2.36 48.66 21.21
C ASN A 305 -2.15 47.46 22.15
N LYS A 306 -0.90 47.23 22.58
CA LYS A 306 -0.53 46.19 23.53
C LYS A 306 -1.32 46.29 24.84
N ARG A 307 -1.55 47.50 25.35
CA ARG A 307 -2.26 47.76 26.61
C ARG A 307 -3.72 47.31 26.54
N GLU A 308 -4.40 47.68 25.46
CA GLU A 308 -5.79 47.27 25.22
C GLU A 308 -5.90 45.74 25.10
N PHE A 309 -4.99 45.09 24.37
CA PHE A 309 -4.99 43.64 24.23
C PHE A 309 -4.81 42.89 25.56
N LEU A 310 -3.93 43.38 26.45
CA LEU A 310 -3.77 42.81 27.79
C LEU A 310 -5.02 43.05 28.66
N GLN A 311 -5.65 44.22 28.53
CA GLN A 311 -6.92 44.54 29.21
C GLN A 311 -8.08 43.66 28.72
N ASP A 312 -8.15 43.37 27.42
CA ASP A 312 -9.12 42.45 26.84
C ASP A 312 -8.89 41.02 27.34
N ILE A 313 -7.64 40.55 27.40
CA ILE A 313 -7.30 39.23 27.98
C ILE A 313 -7.80 39.11 29.42
N GLN A 314 -7.60 40.14 30.23
CA GLN A 314 -8.05 40.18 31.62
C GLN A 314 -9.59 40.12 31.73
N SER A 315 -10.33 40.75 30.82
CA SER A 315 -11.77 40.99 30.94
C SER A 315 -12.67 40.05 30.11
N MET A 316 -12.37 39.84 28.83
CA MET A 316 -13.21 39.10 27.86
C MET A 316 -13.04 37.58 27.97
N LEU A 317 -13.83 36.78 27.23
CA LEU A 317 -13.57 35.35 27.05
C LEU A 317 -12.65 35.09 25.85
N LYS A 318 -12.02 33.90 25.84
CA LYS A 318 -11.11 33.47 24.76
C LYS A 318 -11.75 33.52 23.36
N LYS A 319 -13.05 33.22 23.25
CA LYS A 319 -13.78 33.23 21.97
C LYS A 319 -13.91 34.67 21.45
N ASP A 320 -14.37 35.56 22.31
CA ASP A 320 -14.64 36.96 22.00
C ASP A 320 -13.36 37.72 21.58
N ILE A 321 -12.21 37.35 22.12
CA ILE A 321 -10.90 37.89 21.72
C ILE A 321 -10.47 37.42 20.32
N ASN A 322 -10.71 36.15 19.99
CA ASN A 322 -10.46 35.65 18.63
C ASN A 322 -11.31 36.43 17.61
N GLU A 323 -12.55 36.77 17.97
CA GLU A 323 -13.49 37.54 17.15
C GLU A 323 -13.07 39.03 17.08
N LYS A 324 -12.83 39.72 18.21
CA LYS A 324 -12.43 41.14 18.25
C LYS A 324 -11.17 41.43 17.43
N TYR A 325 -10.18 40.55 17.49
CA TYR A 325 -8.91 40.71 16.78
C TYR A 325 -8.86 40.00 15.42
N GLY A 326 -9.91 39.28 15.03
CA GLY A 326 -9.95 38.46 13.81
C GLY A 326 -8.78 37.46 13.71
N MET A 327 -8.37 36.89 14.85
CA MET A 327 -7.23 35.98 14.98
C MET A 327 -7.67 34.63 15.51
N ASN A 328 -7.14 33.53 14.97
CA ASN A 328 -7.36 32.21 15.58
C ASN A 328 -6.60 32.07 16.91
N ALA A 329 -7.03 31.11 17.74
CA ALA A 329 -6.46 30.90 19.08
C ALA A 329 -4.96 30.58 19.11
N SER A 330 -4.39 30.01 18.03
CA SER A 330 -2.95 29.77 17.91
C SER A 330 -2.20 31.08 17.69
N THR A 331 -2.70 31.95 16.81
CA THR A 331 -2.17 33.30 16.59
C THR A 331 -2.24 34.14 17.87
N ILE A 332 -3.36 34.12 18.60
CA ILE A 332 -3.49 34.79 19.91
C ILE A 332 -2.45 34.27 20.91
N ASN A 333 -2.29 32.95 21.04
CA ASN A 333 -1.25 32.36 21.91
C ASN A 333 0.18 32.73 21.47
N ASN A 334 0.44 32.87 20.16
CA ASN A 334 1.73 33.33 19.65
C ASN A 334 1.99 34.80 20.04
N ARG A 335 0.99 35.68 19.93
CA ARG A 335 1.08 37.08 20.37
C ARG A 335 1.30 37.21 21.88
N ILE A 336 0.64 36.37 22.66
CA ILE A 336 0.86 36.27 24.11
C ILE A 336 2.30 35.86 24.41
N ARG A 337 2.88 34.90 23.68
CA ARG A 337 4.30 34.53 23.82
C ARG A 337 5.27 35.64 23.40
N GLU A 338 4.97 36.39 22.35
CA GLU A 338 5.77 37.54 21.92
C GLU A 338 5.78 38.70 22.93
N MET A 339 4.75 38.80 23.80
CA MET A 339 4.68 39.81 24.87
C MET A 339 5.15 39.29 26.22
N LEU A 340 4.57 38.20 26.71
CA LEU A 340 4.71 37.72 28.09
C LEU A 340 5.58 36.45 28.21
N GLY A 341 6.22 36.00 27.12
CA GLY A 341 7.03 34.78 27.11
C GLY A 341 8.20 34.78 28.10
N ASN A 342 8.78 35.95 28.39
CA ASN A 342 9.84 36.10 29.40
C ASN A 342 9.34 35.81 30.83
N GLU A 343 8.06 36.08 31.09
CA GLU A 343 7.37 35.74 32.34
C GLU A 343 6.86 34.28 32.35
N ARG A 344 7.28 33.48 31.37
CA ARG A 344 6.86 32.08 31.13
C ARG A 344 5.38 31.90 30.80
N VAL A 345 4.72 32.96 30.35
CA VAL A 345 3.31 32.92 29.93
C VAL A 345 3.25 32.54 28.45
N THR A 346 2.60 31.41 28.15
CA THR A 346 2.65 30.77 26.82
C THR A 346 1.32 30.73 26.07
N ASN A 347 0.20 30.94 26.78
CA ASN A 347 -1.14 30.82 26.26
C ASN A 347 -2.15 31.73 26.98
N TYR A 348 -3.35 31.81 26.41
CA TYR A 348 -4.45 32.63 26.91
C TYR A 348 -4.81 32.42 28.38
N THR A 349 -4.86 31.18 28.86
CA THR A 349 -5.28 30.88 30.23
C THR A 349 -4.24 31.38 31.23
N GLU A 350 -2.97 31.08 30.98
CA GLU A 350 -1.83 31.59 31.76
C GLU A 350 -1.77 33.12 31.75
N ALA A 351 -2.05 33.76 30.60
CA ALA A 351 -2.05 35.21 30.49
C ALA A 351 -3.18 35.84 31.30
N LYS A 352 -4.38 35.27 31.25
CA LYS A 352 -5.53 35.77 32.03
C LYS A 352 -5.31 35.64 33.54
N GLU A 353 -4.66 34.56 33.98
CA GLU A 353 -4.27 34.37 35.38
C GLU A 353 -3.15 35.34 35.80
N TYR A 354 -2.08 35.44 35.00
CA TYR A 354 -0.94 36.33 35.24
C TYR A 354 -1.34 37.82 35.31
N LEU A 355 -2.27 38.26 34.46
CA LEU A 355 -2.72 39.65 34.39
C LEU A 355 -3.79 40.01 35.43
N LYS A 356 -4.38 39.02 36.12
CA LYS A 356 -5.54 39.22 37.00
C LYS A 356 -5.31 40.30 38.05
N ASP A 357 -4.17 40.24 38.73
CA ASP A 357 -3.83 41.08 39.88
C ASP A 357 -2.63 42.01 39.59
N LYS A 358 -2.35 42.33 38.31
CA LYS A 358 -1.21 43.17 37.88
C LYS A 358 -1.61 44.51 37.30
N ASN A 359 -0.77 45.52 37.53
CA ASN A 359 -0.87 46.80 36.84
C ASN A 359 -0.46 46.64 35.37
N LEU A 360 -1.39 46.90 34.45
CA LEU A 360 -1.16 46.73 33.02
C LEU A 360 -0.10 47.68 32.47
N ASP A 361 0.02 48.88 33.03
CA ASP A 361 0.97 49.90 32.57
C ASP A 361 2.42 49.47 32.88
N GLU A 362 2.69 48.96 34.08
CA GLU A 362 3.98 48.35 34.46
C GLU A 362 4.33 47.12 33.60
N VAL A 363 3.33 46.32 33.23
CA VAL A 363 3.52 45.16 32.35
C VAL A 363 3.88 45.60 30.93
N VAL A 364 3.25 46.65 30.39
CA VAL A 364 3.58 47.21 29.07
C VAL A 364 4.99 47.81 29.05
N GLU A 365 5.37 48.61 30.06
CA GLU A 365 6.74 49.14 30.19
C GLU A 365 7.79 48.02 30.18
N LYS A 366 7.53 46.93 30.93
CA LYS A 366 8.42 45.76 30.95
C LYS A 366 8.53 45.06 29.60
N ILE A 367 7.42 44.90 28.87
CA ILE A 367 7.42 44.33 27.51
C ILE A 367 8.26 45.19 26.55
N GLU A 368 8.19 46.51 26.67
CA GLU A 368 8.96 47.43 25.82
C GLU A 368 10.44 47.43 26.15
N GLN A 369 10.80 47.41 27.44
CA GLN A 369 12.18 47.26 27.87
C GLN A 369 12.76 45.92 27.42
N ASP A 370 12.05 44.80 27.59
CA ASP A 370 12.48 43.47 27.13
C ASP A 370 12.69 43.42 25.61
N GLN A 371 11.84 44.08 24.82
CA GLN A 371 12.00 44.19 23.37
C GLN A 371 13.19 45.06 22.97
N LYS A 372 13.50 46.10 23.75
CA LYS A 372 14.70 46.94 23.55
C LYS A 372 15.98 46.17 23.91
N ASP A 373 16.01 45.53 25.07
CA ASP A 373 17.09 44.63 25.52
C ASP A 373 17.37 43.53 24.48
N PHE A 374 16.34 42.91 23.91
CA PHE A 374 16.52 41.91 22.86
C PHE A 374 17.18 42.49 21.61
N ARG A 375 16.79 43.69 21.18
CA ARG A 375 17.40 44.38 20.02
C ARG A 375 18.86 44.74 20.29
N GLU A 376 19.18 45.25 21.48
CA GLU A 376 20.56 45.56 21.87
C GLU A 376 21.44 44.30 21.96
N ARG A 377 20.93 43.20 22.56
CA ARG A 377 21.62 41.90 22.59
C ARG A 377 21.75 41.26 21.20
N ALA A 378 20.80 41.48 20.29
CA ALA A 378 20.87 41.00 18.91
C ALA A 378 21.95 41.75 18.11
N MET A 379 22.11 43.07 18.32
CA MET A 379 23.21 43.84 17.73
C MET A 379 24.59 43.39 18.26
N GLN A 380 24.68 42.99 19.53
CA GLN A 380 25.93 42.46 20.12
C GLN A 380 26.30 41.03 19.68
N ARG A 381 25.41 40.30 19.00
CA ARG A 381 25.63 38.89 18.60
C ARG A 381 26.40 38.70 17.28
N ALA A 382 26.85 39.77 16.63
CA ALA A 382 27.35 39.71 15.25
C ALA A 382 28.76 39.10 15.10
N ASP A 383 29.73 39.56 15.91
CA ASP A 383 31.16 39.31 15.63
C ASP A 383 31.89 38.49 16.69
N ILE A 384 32.35 37.31 16.28
CA ILE A 384 33.48 36.62 16.91
C ILE A 384 34.74 37.28 16.33
N ILE A 385 35.20 38.36 16.96
CA ILE A 385 36.32 39.18 16.49
C ILE A 385 37.67 38.41 16.57
N ASP A 386 37.75 37.41 17.45
CA ASP A 386 38.98 36.67 17.77
C ASP A 386 38.85 35.20 17.33
N LYS A 387 39.36 34.91 16.11
CA LYS A 387 39.35 33.56 15.51
C LYS A 387 40.21 32.57 16.32
N GLU A 388 41.39 32.97 16.78
CA GLU A 388 42.34 32.11 17.51
C GLU A 388 41.73 31.60 18.81
N ARG A 389 41.12 32.50 19.59
CA ARG A 389 40.46 32.16 20.85
C ARG A 389 39.26 31.25 20.65
N PHE A 390 38.48 31.43 19.59
CA PHE A 390 37.31 30.58 19.30
C PHE A 390 37.71 29.15 18.89
N LEU A 391 38.72 29.00 18.03
CA LEU A 391 39.25 27.68 17.66
C LEU A 391 39.87 26.98 18.89
N LYS A 392 40.57 27.72 19.75
CA LYS A 392 41.10 27.17 21.00
C LYS A 392 40.02 26.70 21.96
N ASP A 393 38.95 27.48 22.11
CA ASP A 393 37.79 27.06 22.89
C ASP A 393 37.14 25.78 22.30
N ILE A 394 37.14 25.58 20.98
CA ILE A 394 36.64 24.34 20.36
C ILE A 394 37.49 23.11 20.72
N GLN A 395 38.81 23.26 20.74
CA GLN A 395 39.77 22.23 21.15
C GLN A 395 39.59 21.86 22.64
N ASP A 396 39.63 22.86 23.52
CA ASP A 396 39.70 22.67 24.97
C ASP A 396 38.33 22.40 25.65
N VAL A 397 37.24 22.99 25.14
CA VAL A 397 35.97 23.12 25.88
C VAL A 397 34.85 22.29 25.25
N PRO A 398 34.06 21.50 26.02
CA PRO A 398 32.93 20.74 25.49
C PRO A 398 31.84 21.63 24.85
N LYS A 399 31.25 21.20 23.72
CA LYS A 399 30.24 21.96 22.93
C LYS A 399 29.23 22.75 23.77
N LYS A 400 28.59 22.11 24.76
CA LYS A 400 27.57 22.73 25.63
C LYS A 400 28.11 23.92 26.43
N GLN A 401 29.37 23.90 26.82
CA GLN A 401 30.02 25.02 27.51
C GLN A 401 30.39 26.15 26.52
N ILE A 402 30.67 25.85 25.24
CA ILE A 402 30.85 26.87 24.20
C ILE A 402 29.52 27.56 23.86
N GLU A 403 28.43 26.80 23.73
CA GLU A 403 27.06 27.32 23.58
C GLU A 403 26.74 28.35 24.68
N MET A 404 27.12 28.04 25.93
CA MET A 404 26.97 28.95 27.07
C MET A 404 27.96 30.14 27.03
N LYS A 405 29.24 29.90 26.71
CA LYS A 405 30.31 30.90 26.71
C LYS A 405 30.12 31.99 25.65
N TYR A 406 29.63 31.60 24.47
CA TYR A 406 29.37 32.51 23.34
C TYR A 406 27.89 32.93 23.24
N ASN A 407 27.00 32.37 24.08
CA ASN A 407 25.55 32.64 24.08
C ASN A 407 24.91 32.42 22.69
N MET A 408 25.32 31.32 22.05
CA MET A 408 24.93 30.89 20.71
C MET A 408 24.36 29.47 20.77
N ASP A 409 23.36 29.18 19.94
CA ASP A 409 22.92 27.80 19.77
C ASP A 409 23.93 26.97 18.97
N GLY A 410 23.86 25.64 19.11
CA GLY A 410 24.77 24.71 18.45
C GLY A 410 24.71 24.70 16.93
N LYS A 411 23.69 25.33 16.31
CA LYS A 411 23.61 25.54 14.86
C LYS A 411 24.41 26.78 14.46
N THR A 412 24.26 27.87 15.20
CA THR A 412 25.00 29.12 15.03
C THR A 412 26.51 28.88 15.21
N ILE A 413 26.91 28.07 16.18
CA ILE A 413 28.31 27.63 16.35
C ILE A 413 28.79 26.81 15.16
N ASN A 414 28.03 25.81 14.70
CA ASN A 414 28.40 25.03 13.51
C ASN A 414 28.54 25.91 12.25
N ASN A 415 27.66 26.90 12.06
CA ASN A 415 27.77 27.86 10.96
C ASN A 415 29.06 28.69 11.07
N LYS A 416 29.38 29.25 12.25
CA LYS A 416 30.63 30.01 12.45
C LYS A 416 31.89 29.14 12.28
N ILE A 417 31.80 27.84 12.60
CA ILE A 417 32.85 26.86 12.33
C ILE A 417 33.02 26.65 10.82
N GLN A 418 31.93 26.50 10.06
CA GLN A 418 31.97 26.41 8.60
C GLN A 418 32.53 27.70 7.96
N ASP A 419 32.12 28.88 8.45
CA ASP A 419 32.63 30.17 7.98
C ASP A 419 34.16 30.31 8.19
N PHE A 420 34.68 29.78 9.32
CA PHE A 420 36.09 29.87 9.66
C PHE A 420 36.94 28.73 9.07
N LEU A 421 36.41 27.52 8.89
CA LEU A 421 37.15 26.33 8.42
C LEU A 421 36.66 25.85 7.03
N LYS A 422 36.11 26.77 6.24
CA LYS A 422 35.58 26.55 4.87
C LYS A 422 36.52 25.72 3.98
N ASP A 423 37.83 25.96 4.09
CA ASP A 423 38.88 25.36 3.25
C ASP A 423 39.35 23.97 3.72
N PHE A 424 38.71 23.42 4.77
CA PHE A 424 39.05 22.13 5.39
C PHE A 424 37.87 21.13 5.41
N ASP A 425 36.76 21.43 4.70
CA ASP A 425 35.51 20.64 4.63
C ASP A 425 34.87 20.30 6.01
N VAL A 426 35.15 21.12 7.03
CA VAL A 426 34.63 20.95 8.39
C VAL A 426 33.22 21.52 8.53
N LYS A 427 32.25 20.66 8.84
CA LYS A 427 30.82 21.01 8.87
C LYS A 427 30.25 21.17 10.28
N ASN A 428 30.93 20.71 11.32
CA ASN A 428 30.42 20.81 12.69
C ASN A 428 31.51 20.81 13.77
N TYR A 429 31.11 21.11 15.01
CA TYR A 429 31.95 21.09 16.20
C TYR A 429 32.78 19.80 16.38
N THR A 430 32.25 18.61 16.09
CA THR A 430 32.96 17.34 16.31
C THR A 430 34.10 17.18 15.30
N GLU A 431 33.85 17.48 14.03
CA GLU A 431 34.87 17.49 12.97
C GLU A 431 35.93 18.57 13.23
N ALA A 432 35.51 19.77 13.65
CA ALA A 432 36.42 20.85 14.00
C ALA A 432 37.34 20.45 15.16
N ARG A 433 36.78 19.83 16.20
CA ARG A 433 37.55 19.34 17.34
C ARG A 433 38.54 18.26 16.92
N GLY A 434 38.14 17.30 16.08
CA GLY A 434 39.05 16.27 15.55
C GLY A 434 40.20 16.88 14.73
N LEU A 435 39.92 17.85 13.86
CA LEU A 435 40.97 18.56 13.09
C LEU A 435 41.95 19.31 14.02
N LEU A 436 41.47 19.81 15.16
CA LEU A 436 42.25 20.56 16.15
C LEU A 436 42.92 19.66 17.21
N GLU A 437 42.61 18.36 17.27
CA GLU A 437 43.31 17.42 18.18
C GLU A 437 44.72 17.08 17.65
N ASP A 438 44.92 17.07 16.33
CA ASP A 438 46.19 16.69 15.67
C ASP A 438 47.04 17.89 15.15
N ARG A 439 46.62 19.14 15.38
CA ARG A 439 47.26 20.34 14.77
C ARG A 439 47.46 21.50 15.74
N GLU A 440 48.57 22.24 15.58
CA GLU A 440 48.72 23.53 16.27
C GLU A 440 47.82 24.60 15.62
N ILE A 441 47.02 25.28 16.46
CA ILE A 441 46.07 26.30 16.02
C ILE A 441 46.74 27.45 15.25
N LYS A 442 48.00 27.76 15.57
CA LYS A 442 48.77 28.81 14.90
C LYS A 442 49.15 28.43 13.47
N GLU A 443 49.62 27.21 13.25
CA GLU A 443 49.92 26.68 11.92
C GLU A 443 48.65 26.65 11.06
N LEU A 444 47.52 26.25 11.65
CA LEU A 444 46.23 26.22 10.95
C LEU A 444 45.73 27.63 10.58
N ILE A 445 45.95 28.64 11.44
CA ILE A 445 45.63 30.05 11.12
C ILE A 445 46.57 30.61 10.05
N GLU A 446 47.86 30.26 10.07
CA GLU A 446 48.80 30.63 9.00
C GLU A 446 48.41 29.97 7.67
N GLU A 447 48.03 28.68 7.67
CA GLU A 447 47.54 27.97 6.48
C GLU A 447 46.25 28.60 5.91
N MET A 448 45.30 28.98 6.78
CA MET A 448 44.11 29.75 6.38
C MET A 448 44.45 31.09 5.75
N ASN A 449 45.30 31.90 6.41
CA ASN A 449 45.67 33.22 5.92
C ASN A 449 46.42 33.16 4.58
N ASN A 450 47.26 32.14 4.39
CA ASN A 450 47.99 31.93 3.13
C ASN A 450 47.04 31.53 1.98
N ARG A 451 46.01 30.72 2.23
CA ARG A 451 45.00 30.35 1.22
C ARG A 451 44.03 31.51 0.89
N GLU A 452 43.71 32.37 1.86
CA GLU A 452 42.95 33.60 1.57
C GLU A 452 43.73 34.56 0.64
N ILE A 453 45.06 34.48 0.57
CA ILE A 453 45.89 35.24 -0.38
C ILE A 453 45.84 34.63 -1.79
N GLU A 454 45.99 33.30 -1.93
CA GLU A 454 45.98 32.62 -3.25
C GLU A 454 44.65 32.76 -4.00
N THR A 455 43.52 32.85 -3.28
CA THR A 455 42.18 33.03 -3.89
C THR A 455 41.90 34.46 -4.39
N SER A 456 42.87 35.38 -4.34
CA SER A 456 42.69 36.79 -4.69
C SER A 456 43.26 37.24 -6.05
N ASP A 457 43.90 36.34 -6.82
CA ASP A 457 44.49 36.67 -8.13
C ASP A 457 43.54 36.34 -9.31
N PRO A 458 43.06 37.33 -10.10
CA PRO A 458 41.98 37.12 -11.06
C PRO A 458 42.47 36.77 -12.47
N SER A 459 43.19 35.64 -12.63
CA SER A 459 43.44 35.06 -13.97
C SER A 459 43.77 33.55 -13.94
N GLU A 460 42.80 32.70 -14.29
CA GLU A 460 42.72 32.13 -15.65
C GLU A 460 41.50 31.19 -15.81
N THR A 461 40.96 31.15 -17.01
CA THR A 461 39.79 30.35 -17.41
C THR A 461 40.18 29.13 -18.24
N ILE A 462 39.57 27.98 -17.89
CA ILE A 462 39.14 26.90 -18.81
C ILE A 462 40.19 25.86 -19.29
N ASP A 463 39.72 24.59 -19.28
CA ASP A 463 40.19 23.37 -19.98
C ASP A 463 41.60 22.79 -19.70
N ASN A 464 41.64 21.58 -19.09
CA ASN A 464 41.51 20.34 -19.89
C ASN A 464 41.38 19.03 -19.07
N ARG A 465 41.00 17.95 -19.77
CA ARG A 465 40.91 16.54 -19.31
C ARG A 465 42.24 15.78 -19.48
N GLU A 466 42.28 14.56 -18.90
CA GLU A 466 43.28 13.48 -19.10
C GLU A 466 44.69 13.76 -18.52
N SER A 467 45.47 12.85 -17.92
CA SER A 467 45.33 11.43 -17.51
C SER A 467 46.35 11.16 -16.34
N SER A 468 46.61 9.99 -15.75
CA SER A 468 46.17 8.58 -15.88
C SER A 468 46.50 7.78 -14.58
N GLU A 469 45.90 6.58 -14.44
CA GLU A 469 46.42 5.34 -13.80
C GLU A 469 47.39 5.37 -12.59
N SER A 470 47.06 4.61 -11.52
CA SER A 470 47.65 3.27 -11.30
C SER A 470 47.30 2.63 -9.93
N GLN A 471 47.33 1.27 -9.89
CA GLN A 471 47.31 0.36 -8.72
C GLN A 471 45.99 0.33 -7.88
N LYS A 472 45.22 -0.77 -7.83
CA LYS A 472 45.66 -2.14 -7.49
C LYS A 472 44.73 -3.22 -8.05
N GLU A 473 45.32 -4.27 -8.61
CA GLU A 473 44.72 -5.59 -8.83
C GLU A 473 45.37 -6.65 -7.94
N SER A 474 44.73 -7.83 -7.87
CA SER A 474 45.10 -9.06 -7.14
C SER A 474 44.96 -8.99 -5.60
N SER A 475 44.45 -10.04 -4.94
CA SER A 475 44.16 -11.42 -5.37
C SER A 475 42.79 -11.95 -4.92
N ILE A 476 42.14 -12.70 -5.80
CA ILE A 476 40.96 -13.55 -5.57
C ILE A 476 41.46 -15.02 -5.40
N GLN A 477 40.53 -15.97 -5.13
CA GLN A 477 40.65 -17.44 -5.16
C GLN A 477 41.12 -18.07 -3.84
N GLU A 478 40.66 -19.24 -3.37
CA GLU A 478 39.60 -20.20 -3.76
C GLU A 478 39.34 -21.13 -2.53
N ASP A 479 38.29 -21.93 -2.34
CA ASP A 479 37.10 -22.38 -3.13
C ASP A 479 35.99 -22.82 -2.14
N ILE A 480 34.78 -23.22 -2.61
CA ILE A 480 34.11 -24.52 -2.34
C ILE A 480 32.59 -24.46 -2.62
N GLU A 481 32.16 -25.20 -3.66
CA GLU A 481 30.77 -25.66 -3.80
C GLU A 481 30.43 -26.75 -2.76
N LYS A 482 29.22 -26.74 -2.17
CA LYS A 482 28.18 -27.79 -2.41
C LYS A 482 26.90 -27.64 -1.55
N PRO A 483 25.77 -28.26 -1.96
CA PRO A 483 24.44 -28.02 -1.40
C PRO A 483 24.01 -29.04 -0.34
N LEU A 484 23.07 -28.65 0.53
CA LEU A 484 22.10 -29.48 1.29
C LEU A 484 21.01 -28.50 1.81
N GLU A 485 19.77 -28.61 1.39
CA GLU A 485 18.67 -29.46 1.90
C GLU A 485 17.84 -28.83 3.04
N ARG A 486 16.53 -28.74 2.74
CA ARG A 486 15.34 -28.45 3.55
C ARG A 486 15.47 -28.43 5.08
N GLU A 487 14.93 -27.37 5.69
CA GLU A 487 13.79 -27.50 6.61
C GLU A 487 12.71 -26.51 6.16
N GLY A 488 11.61 -27.02 5.59
CA GLY A 488 10.59 -26.21 4.94
C GLY A 488 9.24 -26.90 5.04
N GLU A 489 8.63 -26.84 6.23
CA GLU A 489 7.33 -27.45 6.50
C GLU A 489 6.29 -26.44 7.05
N ASP A 490 6.68 -25.37 7.75
CA ASP A 490 5.73 -24.42 8.40
C ASP A 490 5.26 -23.24 7.51
N ILE A 491 5.91 -22.95 6.37
CA ILE A 491 5.48 -21.82 5.50
C ILE A 491 4.28 -22.21 4.61
N ASN A 492 4.23 -23.46 4.15
CA ASN A 492 3.17 -23.94 3.25
C ASN A 492 1.78 -24.01 3.93
N ALA A 493 1.73 -24.18 5.26
CA ALA A 493 0.48 -24.22 6.00
C ALA A 493 -0.25 -22.85 5.94
N LEU A 494 0.47 -21.76 6.21
CA LEU A 494 -0.06 -20.39 6.22
C LEU A 494 -0.40 -19.87 4.81
N GLU A 495 0.36 -20.27 3.78
CA GLU A 495 -0.02 -19.96 2.39
C GLU A 495 -1.31 -20.71 2.00
N SER A 496 -1.49 -21.97 2.43
CA SER A 496 -2.72 -22.72 2.15
C SER A 496 -3.98 -22.17 2.84
N GLU A 497 -3.86 -21.58 4.03
CA GLU A 497 -5.01 -20.95 4.72
C GLU A 497 -5.41 -19.61 4.12
N LEU A 498 -4.47 -18.90 3.48
CA LEU A 498 -4.76 -17.69 2.69
C LEU A 498 -5.33 -18.04 1.31
N GLU A 499 -4.81 -19.06 0.61
CA GLU A 499 -5.39 -19.54 -0.66
C GLU A 499 -6.84 -20.04 -0.50
N ASN A 500 -7.16 -20.72 0.61
CA ASN A 500 -8.52 -21.15 0.95
C ASN A 500 -9.50 -19.99 1.25
N GLN A 501 -9.03 -18.75 1.37
CA GLN A 501 -9.89 -17.55 1.46
C GLN A 501 -9.91 -16.74 0.15
N GLU A 502 -8.90 -16.87 -0.71
CA GLU A 502 -8.95 -16.36 -2.09
C GLU A 502 -9.83 -17.24 -3.02
N SER A 503 -10.03 -18.52 -2.69
CA SER A 503 -10.89 -19.44 -3.47
C SER A 503 -12.37 -19.03 -3.54
N ASP A 504 -12.88 -18.29 -2.55
CA ASP A 504 -14.23 -17.71 -2.61
C ASP A 504 -14.32 -16.62 -3.69
N LEU A 505 -13.21 -15.96 -4.03
CA LEU A 505 -13.12 -14.94 -5.09
C LEU A 505 -12.78 -15.52 -6.47
N SER A 506 -12.04 -16.63 -6.54
CA SER A 506 -11.77 -17.32 -7.81
C SER A 506 -13.06 -17.89 -8.43
N SER A 507 -14.04 -18.26 -7.60
CA SER A 507 -15.32 -18.86 -7.99
C SER A 507 -16.11 -18.10 -9.09
N ILE A 508 -15.93 -16.79 -9.21
CA ILE A 508 -16.60 -15.94 -10.21
C ILE A 508 -15.81 -15.82 -11.53
N GLU A 509 -14.47 -15.87 -11.50
CA GLU A 509 -13.62 -15.67 -12.70
C GLU A 509 -13.01 -16.97 -13.28
N GLU A 510 -12.87 -18.04 -12.50
CA GLU A 510 -12.48 -19.38 -12.98
C GLU A 510 -13.36 -19.84 -14.15
N ASN A 511 -14.65 -19.52 -14.09
CA ASN A 511 -15.64 -19.84 -15.14
C ASN A 511 -15.31 -19.26 -16.54
N SER A 512 -14.38 -18.31 -16.66
CA SER A 512 -13.92 -17.73 -17.93
C SER A 512 -12.58 -18.33 -18.39
N ILE A 513 -11.59 -18.37 -17.50
CA ILE A 513 -10.25 -18.88 -17.80
C ILE A 513 -10.28 -20.40 -18.02
N GLU A 514 -11.01 -21.15 -17.18
CA GLU A 514 -11.18 -22.59 -17.34
C GLU A 514 -11.93 -22.93 -18.64
N LYS A 515 -12.86 -22.08 -19.08
CA LYS A 515 -13.54 -22.18 -20.39
C LYS A 515 -12.57 -22.03 -21.56
N ASN A 516 -11.61 -21.11 -21.47
CA ASN A 516 -10.59 -20.91 -22.49
C ASN A 516 -9.53 -22.02 -22.47
N MET A 517 -9.10 -22.48 -21.29
CA MET A 517 -8.24 -23.66 -21.12
C MET A 517 -8.89 -24.91 -21.73
N ARG A 518 -10.17 -25.18 -21.44
CA ARG A 518 -10.94 -26.29 -22.04
C ARG A 518 -11.14 -26.14 -23.55
N ARG A 519 -11.08 -24.92 -24.11
CA ARG A 519 -11.11 -24.67 -25.57
C ARG A 519 -9.75 -24.92 -26.24
N GLU A 520 -8.66 -24.41 -25.68
CA GLU A 520 -7.30 -24.60 -26.20
C GLU A 520 -6.85 -26.07 -26.11
N TYR A 521 -7.12 -26.74 -24.98
CA TYR A 521 -6.82 -28.17 -24.84
C TYR A 521 -7.59 -29.00 -25.87
N LYS A 522 -8.87 -28.65 -26.14
CA LYS A 522 -9.65 -29.28 -27.23
C LYS A 522 -9.05 -29.04 -28.61
N LYS A 523 -8.55 -27.84 -28.94
CA LYS A 523 -7.85 -27.59 -30.21
C LYS A 523 -6.62 -28.49 -30.36
N LYS A 524 -5.75 -28.56 -29.35
CA LYS A 524 -4.52 -29.38 -29.39
C LYS A 524 -4.82 -30.87 -29.54
N VAL A 525 -5.80 -31.41 -28.80
CA VAL A 525 -6.21 -32.83 -28.91
C VAL A 525 -6.83 -33.15 -30.29
N ILE A 526 -7.56 -32.21 -30.91
CA ILE A 526 -8.12 -32.39 -32.27
C ILE A 526 -7.02 -32.43 -33.33
N ILE A 527 -5.94 -31.64 -33.17
CA ILE A 527 -4.79 -31.66 -34.09
C ILE A 527 -4.03 -32.99 -33.98
N SER A 528 -3.81 -33.49 -32.76
CA SER A 528 -3.08 -34.75 -32.53
C SER A 528 -3.83 -36.01 -33.00
N ARG A 529 -5.17 -35.97 -33.14
CA ARG A 529 -6.00 -37.08 -33.64
C ARG A 529 -6.30 -37.02 -35.15
N LYS A 530 -5.59 -36.19 -35.91
CA LYS A 530 -5.63 -36.16 -37.39
C LYS A 530 -4.33 -36.64 -38.05
N VAL A 531 -3.36 -37.12 -37.27
CA VAL A 531 -2.03 -37.57 -37.72
C VAL A 531 -1.77 -39.03 -37.30
N LEU A 532 -2.80 -39.71 -36.77
CA LEU A 532 -2.91 -41.14 -36.50
C LEU A 532 -4.30 -41.61 -36.98
#